data_AF-A0A167VA78-F1
#
_entry.id   AF-A0A167VA78-F1
#
_cell.length_a   1.000
_cell.length_b   1.000
_cell.length_c   1.000
_cell.angle_alpha   90.00
_cell.angle_beta   90.00
_cell.angle_gamma   90.00
#
_symmetry.space_group_name_H-M   'P 1'
#
loop_
_entity.id
_entity.type
_entity.pdbx_description
1 polymer ?
#
loop_
_entity_poly.entity_id
_entity_poly.type
_entity_poly.pdbx_seq_one_letter_code
_entity_poly.pdbx_strand_id
1 'polypeptide(L)'
;MKNLLIILLFLCFLPCVAGEIDAIKIDTKINLEIKVATAKDSIFPEKCLGVWEGIMHIYSQGIKRDSVKVKFTAAKTDTSGTYIWKTEYLSKTTPMVKDYKLVIDNIKEGRYILDEGDGSKIVEYVVNNKMYSLFKVDDIYLTSSTELVNKQLIIEVTSGKELKEIQGVKSYSFANVQRMVLTRSE
;
A
#
# COMPACT_ATOMS: atom_id res chain seq x y z
N MET A 1 -33.42 5.72 11.58
CA MET A 1 -33.43 7.20 11.71
C MET A 1 -32.32 7.74 10.81
N LYS A 2 -32.56 8.73 9.93
CA LYS A 2 -32.60 10.19 10.20
C LYS A 2 -31.30 10.69 10.87
N ASN A 3 -30.49 11.63 10.37
CA ASN A 3 -30.34 12.32 9.05
C ASN A 3 -28.81 12.27 8.69
N LEU A 4 -28.08 13.10 7.91
CA LEU A 4 -28.21 14.24 6.96
C LEU A 4 -26.86 14.24 6.16
N LEU A 5 -26.63 14.52 4.87
CA LEU A 5 -27.31 15.12 3.70
C LEU A 5 -26.85 16.56 3.31
N ILE A 6 -25.83 16.63 2.42
CA ILE A 6 -25.50 17.73 1.47
C ILE A 6 -24.75 18.98 2.04
N ILE A 7 -24.18 19.79 1.12
CA ILE A 7 -23.47 21.11 1.24
C ILE A 7 -21.94 21.00 1.44
N LEU A 8 -21.03 21.59 0.65
CA LEU A 8 -20.99 22.18 -0.73
C LEU A 8 -19.48 22.15 -1.15
N LEU A 9 -19.03 21.66 -2.31
CA LEU A 9 -18.97 22.30 -3.64
C LEU A 9 -18.46 23.76 -3.68
N PHE A 10 -17.24 24.01 -4.22
CA PHE A 10 -17.03 24.77 -5.47
C PHE A 10 -15.58 24.71 -6.02
N LEU A 11 -15.42 25.01 -7.32
CA LEU A 11 -14.12 25.21 -8.02
C LEU A 11 -13.69 26.69 -7.99
N CYS A 12 -12.42 26.98 -8.33
CA CYS A 12 -11.86 28.17 -9.01
C CYS A 12 -10.30 28.16 -8.85
N PHE A 13 -9.44 28.71 -9.71
CA PHE A 13 -9.51 29.19 -11.11
C PHE A 13 -8.08 29.11 -11.70
N LEU A 14 -7.94 28.94 -13.02
CA LEU A 14 -6.71 29.33 -13.74
C LEU A 14 -6.84 30.78 -14.22
N PRO A 15 -5.73 31.50 -14.34
CA PRO A 15 -5.50 32.26 -15.57
C PRO A 15 -4.18 31.87 -16.26
N CYS A 16 -4.19 31.98 -17.59
CA CYS A 16 -3.00 31.85 -18.43
C CYS A 16 -2.08 33.07 -18.27
N VAL A 17 -0.76 32.85 -18.31
CA VAL A 17 0.21 33.89 -18.68
C VAL A 17 0.94 33.40 -19.91
N ALA A 18 0.69 34.05 -21.04
CA ALA A 18 1.51 33.88 -22.24
C ALA A 18 2.71 34.81 -22.15
N GLY A 19 3.91 34.26 -22.31
CA GLY A 19 5.15 35.00 -22.48
C GLY A 19 5.86 34.51 -23.74
N GLU A 20 6.16 35.41 -24.67
CA GLU A 20 7.00 35.08 -25.82
C GLU A 20 8.44 34.83 -25.37
N ILE A 21 9.09 33.85 -25.99
CA ILE A 21 10.53 33.61 -25.90
C ILE A 21 11.01 33.27 -27.31
N ASP A 22 12.01 33.99 -27.80
CA ASP A 22 12.43 33.91 -29.20
C ASP A 22 12.95 32.53 -29.64
N ALA A 23 12.75 32.22 -30.92
CA ALA A 23 13.02 30.92 -31.50
C ALA A 23 14.53 30.63 -31.66
N ILE A 24 15.10 29.85 -30.75
CA ILE A 24 16.40 29.20 -30.95
C ILE A 24 16.26 28.12 -32.02
N LYS A 25 16.76 28.39 -33.24
CA LYS A 25 16.83 27.39 -34.32
C LYS A 25 17.92 26.36 -34.04
N ILE A 26 17.52 25.18 -33.55
CA ILE A 26 18.38 23.99 -33.54
C ILE A 26 17.88 23.05 -34.65
N ASP A 27 18.45 23.17 -35.85
CA ASP A 27 18.31 22.14 -36.87
C ASP A 27 19.32 21.03 -36.58
N THR A 28 18.84 19.91 -36.03
CA THR A 28 19.59 18.66 -36.01
C THR A 28 18.60 17.50 -36.04
N LYS A 29 18.64 16.70 -37.10
CA LYS A 29 17.84 15.47 -37.24
C LYS A 29 18.31 14.37 -36.28
N ILE A 30 17.95 14.50 -35.00
CA ILE A 30 18.11 13.44 -34.02
C ILE A 30 16.88 12.52 -34.13
N ASN A 31 16.95 11.52 -35.03
CA ASN A 31 16.04 10.38 -35.01
C ASN A 31 16.36 9.50 -33.79
N LEU A 32 15.97 9.98 -32.59
CA LEU A 32 15.92 9.14 -31.42
C LEU A 32 14.67 8.27 -31.54
N GLU A 33 14.83 7.06 -32.08
CA GLU A 33 13.84 5.99 -31.91
C GLU A 33 13.82 5.62 -30.42
N ILE A 34 13.05 6.38 -29.63
CA ILE A 34 12.69 6.00 -28.27
C ILE A 34 11.86 4.73 -28.41
N LYS A 35 12.53 3.59 -28.22
CA LYS A 35 11.92 2.27 -28.21
C LYS A 35 11.06 2.17 -26.96
N VAL A 36 9.83 2.72 -27.04
CA VAL A 36 8.87 2.76 -25.94
C VAL A 36 8.64 1.33 -25.47
N ALA A 37 9.17 1.02 -24.29
CA ALA A 37 8.98 -0.26 -23.65
C ALA A 37 7.53 -0.32 -23.16
N THR A 38 6.63 -0.83 -24.01
CA THR A 38 5.20 -1.00 -23.74
C THR A 38 4.92 -2.15 -22.78
N ALA A 39 5.63 -2.16 -21.65
CA ALA A 39 5.08 -2.70 -20.42
C ALA A 39 3.83 -1.87 -20.11
N LYS A 40 2.65 -2.42 -20.48
CA LYS A 40 1.35 -1.90 -20.05
C LYS A 40 1.44 -1.65 -18.54
N ASP A 41 1.21 -0.41 -18.11
CA ASP A 41 1.36 0.00 -16.71
C ASP A 41 0.47 -0.85 -15.80
N SER A 42 1.08 -1.89 -15.25
CA SER A 42 0.40 -2.94 -14.53
C SER A 42 0.11 -2.44 -13.12
N ILE A 43 -1.14 -2.55 -12.70
CA ILE A 43 -1.58 -1.99 -11.42
C ILE A 43 -0.87 -2.71 -10.27
N PHE A 44 -0.73 -2.04 -9.12
CA PHE A 44 0.13 -2.51 -8.04
C PHE A 44 -0.09 -3.98 -7.61
N PRO A 45 -1.34 -4.50 -7.51
CA PRO A 45 -1.56 -5.92 -7.20
C PRO A 45 -1.03 -6.87 -8.29
N GLU A 46 -1.12 -6.49 -9.56
CA GLU A 46 -0.60 -7.29 -10.67
C GLU A 46 0.94 -7.38 -10.64
N LYS A 47 1.63 -6.26 -10.34
CA LYS A 47 3.09 -6.24 -10.14
C LYS A 47 3.53 -7.17 -8.99
N CYS A 48 2.67 -7.36 -7.99
CA CYS A 48 2.94 -8.20 -6.83
C CYS A 48 2.63 -9.69 -7.07
N LEU A 49 1.97 -10.09 -8.16
CA LEU A 49 1.55 -11.48 -8.41
C LEU A 49 2.71 -12.47 -8.29
N GLY A 50 2.54 -13.50 -7.46
CA GLY A 50 3.54 -14.54 -7.19
C GLY A 50 3.43 -15.09 -5.76
N VAL A 51 4.21 -16.14 -5.49
CA VAL A 51 4.53 -16.60 -4.14
C VAL A 51 5.81 -15.91 -3.69
N TRP A 52 5.83 -15.45 -2.44
CA TRP A 52 6.95 -14.73 -1.83
C TRP A 52 7.24 -15.31 -0.45
N GLU A 53 8.50 -15.57 -0.16
CA GLU A 53 8.92 -16.20 1.10
C GLU A 53 10.06 -15.41 1.74
N GLY A 54 10.10 -15.44 3.07
CA GLY A 54 11.08 -14.68 3.85
C GLY A 54 10.86 -14.82 5.35
N ILE A 55 11.32 -13.81 6.10
CA ILE A 55 11.23 -13.79 7.56
C ILE A 55 10.61 -12.46 7.99
N MET A 56 9.55 -12.53 8.80
CA MET A 56 9.04 -11.38 9.54
C MET A 56 9.84 -11.20 10.84
N HIS A 57 10.19 -9.97 11.17
CA HIS A 57 10.80 -9.59 12.44
C HIS A 57 9.79 -8.78 13.25
N ILE A 58 9.60 -9.17 14.50
CA ILE A 58 8.64 -8.57 15.43
C ILE A 58 9.43 -7.75 16.44
N TYR A 59 9.15 -6.45 16.53
CA TYR A 59 9.78 -5.50 17.43
C TYR A 59 8.74 -4.93 18.40
N SER A 60 9.15 -4.68 19.64
CA SER A 60 8.36 -3.94 20.63
C SER A 60 9.25 -3.02 21.45
N GLN A 61 8.92 -1.72 21.43
CA GLN A 61 9.73 -0.61 21.94
C GLN A 61 11.14 -0.61 21.33
N GLY A 62 11.23 -0.67 20.00
CA GLY A 62 12.49 -0.71 19.22
C GLY A 62 13.31 -2.01 19.31
N ILE A 63 13.06 -2.85 20.31
CA ILE A 63 13.80 -4.09 20.56
C ILE A 63 13.14 -5.24 19.80
N LYS A 64 13.91 -6.00 19.00
CA LYS A 64 13.45 -7.25 18.36
C LYS A 64 13.08 -8.27 19.45
N ARG A 65 11.86 -8.78 19.40
CA ARG A 65 11.30 -9.77 20.34
C ARG A 65 11.25 -11.17 19.76
N ASP A 66 10.94 -11.29 18.47
CA ASP A 66 10.77 -12.57 17.79
C ASP A 66 11.00 -12.45 16.28
N SER A 67 11.05 -13.58 15.58
CA SER A 67 10.95 -13.65 14.12
C SER A 67 10.40 -14.98 13.62
N VAL A 68 9.42 -14.93 12.71
CA VAL A 68 8.73 -16.08 12.14
C VAL A 68 8.95 -16.13 10.63
N LYS A 69 9.08 -17.34 10.05
CA LYS A 69 9.09 -17.53 8.60
C LYS A 69 7.70 -17.20 8.03
N VAL A 70 7.66 -16.46 6.92
CA VAL A 70 6.39 -16.07 6.28
C VAL A 70 6.41 -16.47 4.81
N LYS A 71 5.27 -16.96 4.35
CA LYS A 71 4.92 -17.14 2.94
C LYS A 71 3.73 -16.23 2.62
N PHE A 72 3.86 -15.40 1.60
CA PHE A 72 2.81 -14.52 1.09
C PHE A 72 2.45 -14.96 -0.33
N THR A 73 1.16 -14.91 -0.68
CA THR A 73 0.64 -15.27 -2.00
C THR A 73 -0.26 -14.16 -2.53
N ALA A 74 0.23 -13.47 -3.55
CA ALA A 74 -0.58 -12.59 -4.38
C ALA A 74 -0.97 -13.34 -5.67
N ALA A 75 -2.27 -13.53 -5.90
CA ALA A 75 -2.78 -14.21 -7.10
C ALA A 75 -4.05 -13.55 -7.62
N LYS A 76 -4.38 -13.75 -8.91
CA LYS A 76 -5.69 -13.37 -9.45
C LYS A 76 -6.77 -14.34 -8.94
N THR A 77 -8.00 -13.85 -8.83
CA THR A 77 -9.20 -14.71 -8.71
C THR A 77 -9.97 -14.69 -10.03
N ASP A 78 -10.99 -15.54 -10.16
CA ASP A 78 -11.92 -15.50 -11.31
C ASP A 78 -12.78 -14.22 -11.34
N THR A 79 -12.85 -13.48 -10.22
CA THR A 79 -13.53 -12.19 -10.14
C THR A 79 -12.59 -11.06 -10.55
N SER A 80 -12.92 -10.38 -11.65
CA SER A 80 -12.15 -9.22 -12.14
C SER A 80 -11.98 -8.15 -11.04
N GLY A 81 -10.75 -7.65 -10.89
CA GLY A 81 -10.41 -6.68 -9.84
C GLY A 81 -10.29 -7.23 -8.42
N THR A 82 -10.45 -8.54 -8.22
CA THR A 82 -10.25 -9.20 -6.92
C THR A 82 -9.03 -10.14 -6.94
N TYR A 83 -8.18 -10.01 -5.93
CA TYR A 83 -6.92 -10.73 -5.79
C TYR A 83 -6.89 -11.51 -4.47
N ILE A 84 -6.26 -12.69 -4.50
CA ILE A 84 -5.80 -13.36 -3.27
C ILE A 84 -4.65 -12.52 -2.71
N TRP A 85 -4.68 -12.24 -1.40
CA TRP A 85 -3.69 -11.42 -0.70
C TRP A 85 -3.26 -12.12 0.60
N LYS A 86 -2.94 -13.41 0.49
CA LYS A 86 -2.84 -14.34 1.61
C LYS A 86 -1.47 -14.32 2.27
N THR A 87 -1.45 -14.30 3.60
CA THR A 87 -0.22 -14.45 4.42
C THR A 87 -0.29 -15.70 5.30
N GLU A 88 0.77 -16.51 5.27
CA GLU A 88 0.93 -17.74 6.04
C GLU A 88 2.15 -17.59 6.98
N TYR A 89 1.90 -17.63 8.28
CA TYR A 89 2.91 -17.49 9.34
C TYR A 89 3.34 -18.88 9.81
N LEU A 90 4.55 -19.29 9.43
CA LEU A 90 5.08 -20.64 9.60
C LEU A 90 5.75 -20.82 10.98
N SER A 91 5.01 -20.51 12.04
CA SER A 91 5.40 -20.76 13.43
C SER A 91 5.23 -22.25 13.79
N LYS A 92 6.14 -22.78 14.62
CA LYS A 92 6.06 -24.16 15.12
C LYS A 92 5.00 -24.37 16.21
N THR A 93 4.63 -23.31 16.92
CA THR A 93 3.75 -23.34 18.10
C THR A 93 2.44 -22.61 17.86
N THR A 94 2.44 -21.62 16.97
CA THR A 94 1.33 -20.69 16.70
C THR A 94 1.17 -20.43 15.19
N PRO A 95 1.07 -21.47 14.34
CA PRO A 95 0.86 -21.28 12.90
C PRO A 95 -0.45 -20.53 12.66
N MET A 96 -0.44 -19.58 11.73
CA MET A 96 -1.59 -18.73 11.42
C MET A 96 -1.68 -18.47 9.92
N VAL A 97 -2.90 -18.42 9.38
CA VAL A 97 -3.17 -18.01 7.99
C VAL A 97 -4.13 -16.82 8.03
N LYS A 98 -3.82 -15.80 7.23
CA LYS A 98 -4.70 -14.66 6.93
C LYS A 98 -4.97 -14.69 5.43
N ASP A 99 -6.06 -15.33 5.02
CA ASP A 99 -6.44 -15.49 3.60
C ASP A 99 -7.29 -14.31 3.09
N TYR A 100 -6.70 -13.11 3.19
CA TYR A 100 -7.35 -11.87 2.79
C TYR A 100 -7.61 -11.81 1.28
N LYS A 101 -8.57 -10.97 0.89
CA LYS A 101 -8.84 -10.62 -0.51
C LYS A 101 -8.63 -9.13 -0.71
N LEU A 102 -7.83 -8.76 -1.70
CA LEU A 102 -7.63 -7.36 -2.07
C LEU A 102 -8.52 -7.03 -3.29
N VAL A 103 -9.37 -6.03 -3.13
CA VAL A 103 -10.40 -5.64 -4.11
C VAL A 103 -10.12 -4.22 -4.61
N ILE A 104 -10.18 -4.00 -5.93
CA ILE A 104 -10.17 -2.65 -6.51
C ILE A 104 -11.49 -1.96 -6.16
N ASP A 105 -11.42 -0.79 -5.53
CA ASP A 105 -12.61 -0.01 -5.14
C ASP A 105 -12.71 1.30 -5.95
N ASN A 106 -11.64 2.12 -5.99
CA ASN A 106 -11.54 3.22 -6.94
C ASN A 106 -10.12 3.36 -7.49
N ILE A 107 -9.87 2.76 -8.66
CA ILE A 107 -8.56 2.79 -9.32
C ILE A 107 -8.07 4.21 -9.67
N LYS A 108 -8.97 5.20 -9.85
CA LYS A 108 -8.58 6.59 -10.14
C LYS A 108 -8.04 7.33 -8.92
N GLU A 109 -8.47 6.93 -7.73
CA GLU A 109 -7.93 7.41 -6.43
C GLU A 109 -6.79 6.51 -5.92
N GLY A 110 -6.43 5.45 -6.66
CA GLY A 110 -5.53 4.40 -6.18
C GLY A 110 -6.09 3.62 -4.99
N ARG A 111 -7.42 3.60 -4.80
CA ARG A 111 -8.10 3.09 -3.60
C ARG A 111 -8.54 1.64 -3.76
N TYR A 112 -8.27 0.84 -2.73
CA TYR A 112 -8.55 -0.59 -2.63
C TYR A 112 -9.19 -0.91 -1.27
N ILE A 113 -9.83 -2.08 -1.19
CA ILE A 113 -10.27 -2.68 0.07
C ILE A 113 -9.50 -3.97 0.29
N LEU A 114 -8.86 -4.10 1.45
CA LEU A 114 -8.38 -5.37 1.98
C LEU A 114 -9.50 -5.95 2.85
N ASP A 115 -10.12 -7.04 2.39
CA ASP A 115 -11.21 -7.75 3.05
C ASP A 115 -10.62 -8.91 3.87
N GLU A 116 -10.85 -8.91 5.18
CA GLU A 116 -10.34 -9.96 6.08
C GLU A 116 -11.13 -11.27 5.99
N GLY A 117 -12.32 -11.26 5.39
CA GLY A 117 -13.22 -12.41 5.25
C GLY A 117 -14.14 -12.67 6.45
N ASP A 118 -13.95 -11.97 7.57
CA ASP A 118 -14.83 -12.01 8.75
C ASP A 118 -15.86 -10.85 8.80
N GLY A 119 -15.86 -9.99 7.78
CA GLY A 119 -16.64 -8.74 7.70
C GLY A 119 -15.80 -7.48 7.91
N SER A 120 -14.59 -7.60 8.47
CA SER A 120 -13.65 -6.49 8.63
C SER A 120 -13.05 -6.08 7.28
N LYS A 121 -12.98 -4.76 7.02
CA LYS A 121 -12.50 -4.19 5.77
C LYS A 121 -11.60 -2.99 6.04
N ILE A 122 -10.39 -3.05 5.50
CA ILE A 122 -9.37 -1.98 5.63
C ILE A 122 -9.29 -1.25 4.30
N VAL A 123 -9.39 0.09 4.33
CA VAL A 123 -9.23 0.93 3.14
C VAL A 123 -7.74 1.17 2.91
N GLU A 124 -7.25 0.83 1.73
CA GLU A 124 -5.85 0.98 1.35
C GLU A 124 -5.70 1.90 0.13
N TYR A 125 -4.62 2.69 0.09
CA TYR A 125 -4.30 3.61 -0.99
C TYR A 125 -2.93 3.27 -1.59
N VAL A 126 -2.85 3.23 -2.91
CA VAL A 126 -1.60 3.06 -3.67
C VAL A 126 -1.10 4.41 -4.14
N VAL A 127 0.11 4.77 -3.73
CA VAL A 127 0.86 5.91 -4.28
C VAL A 127 2.13 5.37 -4.94
N ASN A 128 2.30 5.64 -6.23
CA ASN A 128 3.39 5.14 -7.08
C ASN A 128 3.52 3.60 -7.06
N ASN A 129 4.41 3.06 -6.24
CA ASN A 129 4.69 1.62 -6.12
C ASN A 129 4.62 1.12 -4.67
N LYS A 130 3.85 1.83 -3.82
CA LYS A 130 3.60 1.48 -2.42
C LYS A 130 2.11 1.60 -2.10
N MET A 131 1.60 0.58 -1.43
CA MET A 131 0.26 0.51 -0.83
C MET A 131 0.37 0.88 0.64
N TYR A 132 -0.61 1.62 1.16
CA TYR A 132 -0.65 2.10 2.54
C TYR A 132 -2.07 2.00 3.11
N SER A 133 -2.19 1.75 4.41
CA SER A 133 -3.41 2.01 5.17
C SER A 133 -3.10 2.54 6.57
N LEU A 134 -4.06 3.29 7.12
CA LEU A 134 -4.07 3.82 8.49
C LEU A 134 -5.47 3.59 9.05
N PHE A 135 -5.57 2.86 10.15
CA PHE A 135 -6.85 2.47 10.75
C PHE A 135 -6.75 2.35 12.27
N LYS A 136 -7.91 2.22 12.94
CA LYS A 136 -8.03 2.08 14.39
C LYS A 136 -8.88 0.84 14.69
N VAL A 137 -8.41 -0.01 15.61
CA VAL A 137 -9.13 -1.17 16.17
C VAL A 137 -9.08 -1.05 17.68
N ASP A 138 -10.24 -1.02 18.34
CA ASP A 138 -10.37 -0.56 19.73
C ASP A 138 -9.53 0.72 19.97
N ASP A 139 -8.73 0.82 21.02
CA ASP A 139 -7.81 1.95 21.25
C ASP A 139 -6.37 1.73 20.72
N ILE A 140 -6.23 0.93 19.67
CA ILE A 140 -4.98 0.70 18.95
C ILE A 140 -5.07 1.34 17.57
N TYR A 141 -4.11 2.22 17.26
CA TYR A 141 -3.88 2.73 15.91
C TYR A 141 -2.89 1.82 15.20
N LEU A 142 -3.15 1.51 13.92
CA LEU A 142 -2.30 0.68 13.09
C LEU A 142 -2.02 1.35 11.75
N THR A 143 -0.82 1.12 11.22
CA THR A 143 -0.50 1.38 9.82
C THR A 143 -0.11 0.08 9.13
N SER A 144 -0.55 -0.15 7.90
CA SER A 144 0.05 -1.14 7.01
C SER A 144 0.76 -0.44 5.86
N SER A 145 1.82 -1.05 5.33
CA SER A 145 2.27 -0.75 3.98
C SER A 145 2.87 -1.97 3.28
N THR A 146 2.65 -2.06 1.98
CA THR A 146 3.23 -3.08 1.09
C THR A 146 3.94 -2.38 -0.06
N GLU A 147 5.21 -2.71 -0.31
CA GLU A 147 6.08 -2.02 -1.27
C GLU A 147 6.90 -3.03 -2.07
N LEU A 148 6.99 -2.85 -3.39
CA LEU A 148 7.82 -3.68 -4.26
C LEU A 148 9.07 -2.90 -4.69
N VAL A 149 10.24 -3.30 -4.18
CA VAL A 149 11.53 -2.62 -4.41
C VAL A 149 12.60 -3.67 -4.73
N ASN A 150 13.44 -3.46 -5.75
CA ASN A 150 14.60 -4.32 -6.05
C ASN A 150 14.28 -5.84 -6.15
N LYS A 151 13.12 -6.19 -6.69
CA LYS A 151 12.56 -7.57 -6.74
C LYS A 151 12.26 -8.22 -5.38
N GLN A 152 12.17 -7.43 -4.31
CA GLN A 152 11.70 -7.84 -2.98
C GLN A 152 10.35 -7.20 -2.68
N LEU A 153 9.45 -7.95 -2.04
CA LEU A 153 8.21 -7.41 -1.49
C LEU A 153 8.45 -7.13 0.00
N ILE A 154 8.34 -5.87 0.38
CA ILE A 154 8.48 -5.39 1.76
C ILE A 154 7.07 -5.14 2.29
N ILE A 155 6.71 -5.82 3.38
CA ILE A 155 5.45 -5.59 4.09
C ILE A 155 5.78 -5.15 5.52
N GLU A 156 5.16 -4.08 5.98
CA GLU A 156 5.35 -3.53 7.31
C GLU A 156 4.02 -3.12 7.94
N VAL A 157 3.72 -3.71 9.09
CA VAL A 157 2.59 -3.32 9.95
C VAL A 157 3.15 -2.70 11.23
N THR A 158 2.66 -1.53 11.60
CA THR A 158 3.00 -0.87 12.86
C THR A 158 1.76 -0.71 13.73
N SER A 159 1.94 -0.62 15.05
CA SER A 159 0.84 -0.38 15.98
C SER A 159 1.26 0.36 17.24
N GLY A 160 0.31 1.09 17.82
CA GLY A 160 0.44 1.68 19.14
C GLY A 160 -0.81 2.46 19.54
N LYS A 161 -0.63 3.44 20.43
CA LYS A 161 -1.72 4.21 21.04
C LYS A 161 -1.53 5.72 20.83
N GLU A 162 -2.64 6.45 20.96
CA GLU A 162 -2.61 7.90 21.13
C GLU A 162 -1.74 8.28 22.34
N LEU A 163 -0.92 9.32 22.15
CA LEU A 163 -0.09 9.92 23.18
C LEU A 163 -0.74 11.22 23.69
N LYS A 164 -0.39 11.63 24.91
CA LYS A 164 -0.81 12.92 25.45
C LYS A 164 -0.43 14.03 24.48
N GLU A 165 -1.39 14.88 24.15
CA GLU A 165 -1.20 16.05 23.29
C GLU A 165 -0.16 17.03 23.88
N ILE A 166 0.69 17.56 23.01
CA ILE A 166 1.73 18.53 23.36
C ILE A 166 1.56 19.74 22.45
N GLN A 167 1.26 20.91 23.03
CA GLN A 167 1.14 22.19 22.31
C GLN A 167 0.18 22.14 21.10
N GLY A 168 -0.97 21.44 21.23
CA GLY A 168 -1.93 21.25 20.15
C GLY A 168 -1.60 20.12 19.16
N VAL A 169 -0.43 19.46 19.31
CA VAL A 169 -0.02 18.34 18.47
C VAL A 169 -0.38 17.01 19.13
N LYS A 170 -1.39 16.34 18.57
CA LYS A 170 -1.73 14.96 18.91
C LYS A 170 -0.78 14.01 18.19
N SER A 171 -0.13 13.12 18.94
CA SER A 171 0.83 12.13 18.44
C SER A 171 0.35 10.70 18.69
N TYR A 172 0.86 9.74 17.92
CA TYR A 172 0.60 8.31 18.10
C TYR A 172 1.93 7.56 18.22
N SER A 173 1.97 6.53 19.06
CA SER A 173 3.18 5.72 19.28
C SER A 173 3.34 4.62 18.22
N PHE A 174 4.58 4.36 17.82
CA PHE A 174 4.98 3.20 17.02
C PHE A 174 5.56 2.15 17.96
N ALA A 175 4.71 1.65 18.87
CA ALA A 175 5.12 0.82 20.01
C ALA A 175 5.52 -0.60 19.58
N ASN A 176 4.87 -1.15 18.55
CA ASN A 176 5.24 -2.44 17.94
C ASN A 176 5.37 -2.30 16.42
N VAL A 177 6.34 -3.00 15.84
CA VAL A 177 6.56 -3.05 14.39
C VAL A 177 6.74 -4.51 13.98
N GLN A 178 6.01 -4.92 12.95
CA GLN A 178 6.13 -6.21 12.28
C GLN A 178 6.59 -5.93 10.84
N ARG A 179 7.86 -6.21 10.55
CA ARG A 179 8.46 -5.95 9.22
C ARG A 179 8.94 -7.25 8.61
N MET A 180 8.57 -7.52 7.36
CA MET A 180 9.07 -8.64 6.57
C MET A 180 9.64 -8.15 5.24
N VAL A 181 10.74 -8.77 4.82
CA VAL A 181 11.32 -8.62 3.49
C VAL A 181 11.25 -9.99 2.83
N LEU A 182 10.51 -10.08 1.74
CA LEU A 182 10.20 -11.33 1.06
C LEU A 182 10.82 -11.35 -0.33
N THR A 183 11.46 -12.46 -0.67
CA THR A 183 11.91 -12.76 -2.03
C THR A 183 10.88 -13.63 -2.73
N ARG A 184 10.68 -13.42 -4.03
CA ARG A 184 9.83 -14.30 -4.85
C ARG A 184 10.39 -15.72 -4.83
N SER A 185 9.55 -16.71 -4.55
CA SER A 185 9.93 -18.12 -4.69
C SER A 185 10.08 -18.48 -6.17
N GLU A 186 11.03 -19.36 -6.49
CA GLU A 186 11.27 -19.87 -7.86
C GLU A 186 10.17 -20.83 -8.34
#